data_AF-A0A960MS78-F1
#
_entry.id   AF-A0A960MS78-F1
#
_cell.length_a   1.000
_cell.length_b   1.000
_cell.length_c   1.000
_cell.angle_alpha   90.00
_cell.angle_beta   90.00
_cell.angle_gamma   90.00
#
_symmetry.space_group_name_H-M   'P 1'
#
loop_
_entity.id
_entity.type
_entity.pdbx_description
1 polymer ?
#
loop_
_entity_poly.entity_id
_entity_poly.type
_entity_poly.pdbx_seq_one_letter_code
_entity_poly.pdbx_strand_id
1 'polypeptide(L)'
;MKPCLIAGITLSLLSVAAWGEEFATRVWTSRDGRVQVGSLLRSDGTSVTLKMVDGREVAVPVENLSEADRAYLAAPVAGTGAPARKATMPSSTSIDPNVPVSGGPTTFETARFTFESENALTREFVSEASRIFESTLEAVGALPLGIVPRPAEGETKFRARFMGRDTFEKEYAARPSQDAVRMSVRNVGGVYIPARREVLVPFTSLGMTASASYVTLRGNGDMSTLIHEITHQVMHDWLAMMPVWVSEGLAEYLSAVPYQNGRFDFKFAADGLKKSLLEKHGIGAGQTVTMPSPSSMIEAGSAGWRGGSDDYLSAKMLMYYFIHLDQPDQPCATMAAYLKELDQSRRSTEQFIADYNSAVRTYEAERLAYNKAIEAFNASVTKFRAEVDAYNDRVKQFNAQAQARVPLAQRVKVGDQPVPPVPPEQLKVPEILKEAPNEGKAIDIPALVQAKAKPQLYRHRDAAALEAALQSAFAGMGITVSYSSSGGTGAFGQ
;
A
#
# COMPACT_ATOMS: atom_id res chain seq x y z
N MET A 1 -57.28 -15.31 -1.35
CA MET A 1 -56.22 -15.82 -0.46
C MET A 1 -54.97 -16.00 -1.30
N LYS A 2 -53.97 -15.14 -1.14
CA LYS A 2 -52.74 -15.11 -1.94
C LYS A 2 -51.54 -15.37 -1.00
N PRO A 3 -50.57 -16.20 -1.38
CA PRO A 3 -49.40 -16.47 -0.55
C PRO A 3 -48.44 -15.29 -0.55
N CYS A 4 -47.85 -15.05 0.61
CA CYS A 4 -46.94 -13.95 0.93
C CYS A 4 -45.52 -14.31 0.43
N LEU A 5 -44.95 -13.48 -0.45
CA LEU A 5 -43.55 -13.57 -0.87
C LEU A 5 -42.66 -12.88 0.17
N ILE A 6 -41.73 -13.64 0.75
CA ILE A 6 -40.62 -13.10 1.54
C ILE A 6 -39.55 -12.64 0.54
N ALA A 7 -39.30 -11.33 0.50
CA ALA A 7 -38.26 -10.73 -0.32
C ALA A 7 -36.88 -11.02 0.28
N GLY A 8 -36.08 -11.84 -0.40
CA GLY A 8 -34.67 -12.06 -0.08
C GLY A 8 -33.84 -10.81 -0.39
N ILE A 9 -33.10 -10.32 0.60
CA ILE A 9 -32.16 -9.20 0.49
C ILE A 9 -30.85 -9.76 -0.07
N THR A 10 -30.60 -9.55 -1.36
CA THR A 10 -29.28 -9.78 -1.97
C THR A 10 -28.34 -8.62 -1.62
N LEU A 11 -27.35 -8.90 -0.77
CA LEU A 11 -26.26 -7.99 -0.42
C LEU A 11 -25.22 -8.00 -1.55
N SER A 12 -25.25 -6.98 -2.41
CA SER A 12 -24.25 -6.81 -3.46
C SER A 12 -23.03 -6.07 -2.90
N LEU A 13 -22.07 -6.82 -2.39
CA LEU A 13 -20.70 -6.36 -2.17
C LEU A 13 -19.98 -6.40 -3.53
N LEU A 14 -19.53 -5.23 -3.97
CA LEU A 14 -18.82 -4.91 -5.22
C LEU A 14 -18.33 -3.48 -4.95
N SER A 15 -17.09 -3.07 -5.19
CA SER A 15 -15.92 -3.69 -5.77
C SER A 15 -14.78 -2.82 -5.26
N VAL A 16 -13.78 -3.39 -4.60
CA VAL A 16 -12.45 -2.79 -4.66
C VAL A 16 -11.93 -3.09 -6.07
N ALA A 17 -12.29 -2.20 -7.01
CA ALA A 17 -11.81 -2.24 -8.38
C ALA A 17 -10.27 -2.18 -8.36
N ALA A 18 -9.66 -2.89 -9.31
CA ALA A 18 -8.22 -3.04 -9.49
C ALA A 18 -7.48 -1.76 -9.07
N TRP A 19 -6.67 -1.89 -8.02
CA TRP A 19 -5.70 -0.86 -7.65
C TRP A 19 -4.70 -0.81 -8.79
N GLY A 20 -4.96 0.04 -9.79
CA GLY A 20 -3.86 0.65 -10.51
C GLY A 20 -3.00 1.35 -9.47
N GLU A 21 -1.68 1.21 -9.58
CA GLU A 21 -0.72 1.84 -8.65
C GLU A 21 -1.07 3.30 -8.37
N GLU A 22 -1.70 3.54 -7.22
CA GLU A 22 -2.00 4.86 -6.71
C GLU A 22 -1.30 4.99 -5.37
N PHE A 23 -0.07 5.51 -5.44
CA PHE A 23 0.67 6.02 -4.30
C PHE A 23 -0.26 6.95 -3.49
N ALA A 24 -0.14 7.00 -2.16
CA ALA A 24 -1.01 7.82 -1.32
C ALA A 24 -0.99 9.30 -1.76
N THR A 25 -2.11 9.76 -2.34
CA THR A 25 -2.30 11.13 -2.80
C THR A 25 -2.37 12.05 -1.58
N ARG A 26 -1.52 13.08 -1.53
CA ARG A 26 -1.54 14.10 -0.48
C ARG A 26 -1.57 15.51 -1.06
N VAL A 27 -1.93 16.47 -0.20
CA VAL A 27 -1.76 17.89 -0.51
C VAL A 27 -0.31 18.26 -0.21
N TRP A 28 0.36 18.81 -1.22
CA TRP A 28 1.66 19.45 -1.10
C TRP A 28 1.45 20.94 -1.18
N THR A 29 2.09 21.66 -0.29
CA THR A 29 2.00 23.11 -0.22
C THR A 29 3.34 23.67 -0.64
N SER A 30 3.34 24.57 -1.61
CA SER A 30 4.53 25.32 -1.94
C SER A 30 4.78 26.43 -0.93
N ARG A 31 6.01 26.96 -0.90
CA ARG A 31 6.44 28.01 0.01
C ARG A 31 5.66 29.33 -0.19
N ASP A 32 5.11 29.57 -1.37
CA ASP A 32 4.23 30.71 -1.70
C ASP A 32 2.74 30.44 -1.38
N GLY A 33 2.41 29.30 -0.74
CA GLY A 33 1.06 28.97 -0.27
C GLY A 33 0.14 28.36 -1.32
N ARG A 34 0.65 28.04 -2.52
CA ARG A 34 -0.12 27.30 -3.53
C ARG A 34 -0.17 25.83 -3.15
N VAL A 35 -1.30 25.20 -3.44
CA VAL A 35 -1.54 23.80 -3.12
C VAL A 35 -1.59 22.98 -4.40
N GLN A 36 -0.97 21.81 -4.34
CA GLN A 36 -0.99 20.83 -5.41
C GLN A 36 -1.30 19.46 -4.81
N VAL A 37 -2.21 18.73 -5.45
CA VAL A 37 -2.66 17.43 -4.96
C VAL A 37 -2.05 16.36 -5.84
N GLY A 38 -1.31 15.45 -5.23
CA GLY A 38 -0.60 14.41 -5.96
C GLY A 38 0.10 13.43 -5.04
N SER A 39 0.42 12.28 -5.59
CA SER A 39 1.09 11.21 -4.87
C SER A 39 2.60 11.32 -5.03
N LEU A 40 3.36 11.08 -3.96
CA LEU A 40 4.81 11.03 -4.05
C LEU A 40 5.21 9.81 -4.88
N LEU A 41 5.73 10.03 -6.09
CA LEU A 41 6.38 8.98 -6.86
C LEU A 41 7.83 8.79 -6.44
N ARG A 42 8.51 9.92 -6.17
CA ARG A 42 9.94 9.94 -5.87
C ARG A 42 10.30 11.15 -5.03
N SER A 43 11.25 11.02 -4.12
CA SER A 43 11.98 12.16 -3.54
C SER A 43 13.47 11.90 -3.63
N ASP A 44 14.23 12.90 -4.06
CA ASP A 44 15.69 12.83 -4.16
C ASP A 44 16.42 13.70 -3.11
N GLY A 45 15.66 14.28 -2.16
CA GLY A 45 16.15 15.21 -1.14
C GLY A 45 16.29 16.66 -1.60
N THR A 46 16.39 16.91 -2.91
CA THR A 46 16.41 18.24 -3.54
C THR A 46 15.15 18.55 -4.34
N SER A 47 14.47 17.51 -4.83
CA SER A 47 13.20 17.58 -5.53
C SER A 47 12.32 16.37 -5.22
N VAL A 48 11.00 16.52 -5.37
CA VAL A 48 10.00 15.46 -5.33
C VAL A 48 9.33 15.34 -6.69
N THR A 49 9.14 14.13 -7.20
CA THR A 49 8.27 13.86 -8.33
C THR A 49 6.91 13.47 -7.81
N LEU A 50 5.89 14.23 -8.21
CA LEU A 50 4.52 14.00 -7.82
C LEU A 50 3.69 13.56 -9.01
N LYS A 51 2.91 12.49 -8.86
CA LYS A 51 1.85 12.16 -9.79
C LYS A 51 0.63 12.98 -9.41
N MET A 52 0.30 13.95 -10.24
CA MET A 52 -0.86 14.82 -10.05
C MET A 52 -2.15 14.03 -10.29
N VAL A 53 -3.28 14.53 -9.75
CA VAL A 53 -4.62 13.90 -9.93
C VAL A 53 -5.02 13.81 -11.41
N ASP A 54 -4.49 14.69 -12.27
CA ASP A 54 -4.71 14.66 -13.73
C ASP A 54 -3.79 13.69 -14.49
N GLY A 55 -2.99 12.89 -13.76
CA GLY A 55 -2.06 11.90 -14.31
C GLY A 55 -0.71 12.46 -14.75
N ARG A 56 -0.49 13.79 -14.70
CA ARG A 56 0.81 14.38 -15.02
C ARG A 56 1.81 14.14 -13.91
N GLU A 57 3.06 13.90 -14.29
CA GLU A 57 4.18 13.91 -13.35
C GLU A 57 4.79 15.29 -13.27
N VAL A 58 4.94 15.80 -12.05
CA VAL A 58 5.48 17.13 -11.79
C VAL A 58 6.65 17.02 -10.81
N ALA A 59 7.82 17.46 -11.25
CA ALA A 59 8.98 17.59 -10.38
C ALA A 59 8.93 18.94 -9.63
N VAL A 60 9.01 18.90 -8.30
CA VAL A 60 8.94 20.07 -7.42
C VAL A 60 10.17 20.09 -6.53
N PRO A 61 11.01 21.14 -6.59
CA PRO A 61 12.14 21.29 -5.67
C PRO A 61 11.70 21.28 -4.20
N VAL A 62 12.41 20.55 -3.35
CA VAL A 62 12.12 20.43 -1.91
C VAL A 62 12.20 21.79 -1.22
N GLU A 63 13.12 22.67 -1.63
CA GLU A 63 13.17 24.05 -1.13
C GLU A 63 11.91 24.88 -1.40
N ASN A 64 11.14 24.49 -2.43
CA ASN A 64 9.91 25.16 -2.83
C ASN A 64 8.69 24.59 -2.11
N LEU A 65 8.84 23.50 -1.34
CA LEU A 65 7.79 22.95 -0.50
C LEU A 65 7.68 23.69 0.83
N SER A 66 6.55 23.56 1.52
CA SER A 66 6.31 24.11 2.85
C SER A 66 7.21 23.45 3.90
N GLU A 67 7.34 24.06 5.07
CA GLU A 67 8.11 23.47 6.17
C GLU A 67 7.56 22.11 6.63
N ALA A 68 6.23 21.96 6.65
CA ALA A 68 5.57 20.70 6.96
C ALA A 68 5.86 19.61 5.91
N ASP A 69 5.87 19.97 4.63
CA ASP A 69 6.17 19.03 3.54
C ASP A 69 7.65 18.64 3.50
N ARG A 70 8.56 19.58 3.83
CA ARG A 70 9.99 19.26 4.00
C ARG A 70 10.25 18.37 5.22
N ALA A 71 9.52 18.58 6.32
CA ALA A 71 9.60 17.74 7.52
C ALA A 71 9.15 16.30 7.23
N TYR A 72 8.11 16.12 6.41
CA TYR A 72 7.69 14.80 5.92
C TYR A 72 8.78 14.08 5.13
N LEU A 73 9.50 14.79 4.26
CA LEU A 73 10.57 14.19 3.45
C LEU A 73 11.84 13.89 4.25
N ALA A 74 12.03 14.58 5.38
CA ALA A 74 13.18 14.45 6.26
C ALA A 74 12.93 13.50 7.45
N ALA A 75 11.67 13.10 7.70
CA ALA A 75 11.34 12.15 8.75
C ALA A 75 12.05 10.81 8.46
N PRO A 76 12.87 10.28 9.39
CA PRO A 76 13.25 8.88 9.34
C PRO A 76 11.96 8.08 9.25
N VAL A 77 11.88 7.07 8.38
CA VAL A 77 10.82 6.08 8.41
C VAL A 77 10.89 5.43 9.79
N ALA A 78 10.18 6.01 10.76
CA ALA A 78 10.25 5.62 12.15
C ALA A 78 9.83 4.17 12.18
N GLY A 79 10.81 3.32 12.52
CA GLY A 79 10.71 1.89 12.36
C GLY A 79 9.39 1.40 12.92
N THR A 80 8.56 0.85 12.04
CA THR A 80 7.53 -0.09 12.47
C THR A 80 8.30 -1.19 13.19
N GLY A 81 8.24 -1.25 14.51
CA GLY A 81 8.86 -2.34 15.25
C GLY A 81 8.44 -3.66 14.61
N ALA A 82 9.37 -4.59 14.42
CA ALA A 82 9.01 -5.95 14.01
C ALA A 82 7.85 -6.40 14.90
N PRO A 83 6.71 -6.86 14.34
CA PRO A 83 5.55 -7.15 15.14
C PRO A 83 5.91 -8.23 16.16
N ALA A 84 5.81 -7.88 17.45
CA ALA A 84 5.83 -8.86 18.51
C ALA A 84 4.66 -9.81 18.23
N ARG A 85 4.97 -11.05 17.84
CA ARG A 85 4.00 -12.12 17.61
C ARG A 85 3.15 -12.23 18.88
N LYS A 86 1.88 -11.80 18.88
CA LYS A 86 0.93 -12.30 19.87
C LYS A 86 0.88 -13.81 19.63
N ALA A 87 1.33 -14.61 20.61
CA ALA A 87 1.72 -15.99 20.35
C ALA A 87 0.54 -16.94 20.10
N THR A 88 -0.67 -16.54 20.51
CA THR A 88 -1.86 -17.39 20.51
C THR A 88 -3.07 -16.65 19.97
N MET A 89 -3.84 -17.31 19.11
CA MET A 89 -5.16 -16.82 18.69
C MET A 89 -6.05 -16.60 19.92
N PRO A 90 -6.64 -15.42 20.10
CA PRO A 90 -7.56 -15.19 21.21
C PRO A 90 -8.82 -16.06 21.03
N SER A 91 -9.35 -16.64 22.11
CA SER A 91 -10.68 -17.26 22.06
C SER A 91 -11.79 -16.23 21.86
N SER A 92 -11.58 -15.02 22.39
CA SER A 92 -12.46 -13.86 22.21
C SER A 92 -11.70 -12.57 22.51
N THR A 93 -12.15 -11.44 21.95
CA THR A 93 -11.79 -10.09 22.39
C THR A 93 -13.04 -9.40 22.91
N SER A 94 -12.87 -8.48 23.87
CA SER A 94 -13.97 -7.71 24.45
C SER A 94 -13.46 -6.36 24.91
N ILE A 95 -14.29 -5.34 24.75
CA ILE A 95 -14.12 -4.03 25.38
C ILE A 95 -15.16 -3.86 26.50
N ASP A 96 -15.04 -2.79 27.28
CA ASP A 96 -16.14 -2.34 28.15
C ASP A 96 -17.33 -1.90 27.28
N PRO A 97 -18.54 -2.49 27.45
CA PRO A 97 -19.71 -2.10 26.67
C PRO A 97 -20.16 -0.64 26.92
N ASN A 98 -19.77 -0.04 28.04
CA ASN A 98 -20.02 1.37 28.38
C ASN A 98 -18.85 2.25 27.93
N VAL A 99 -18.56 2.23 26.62
CA VAL A 99 -17.47 3.03 26.04
C VAL A 99 -17.66 4.51 26.42
N PRO A 100 -16.66 5.14 27.08
CA PRO A 100 -16.71 6.57 27.38
C PRO A 100 -16.77 7.39 26.09
N VAL A 101 -17.73 8.31 26.03
CA VAL A 101 -17.95 9.22 24.90
C VAL A 101 -18.00 10.65 25.40
N SER A 102 -17.26 11.54 24.74
CA SER A 102 -17.33 12.99 24.94
C SER A 102 -17.82 13.71 23.67
N GLY A 103 -18.26 14.97 23.80
CA GLY A 103 -18.71 15.80 22.69
C GLY A 103 -20.23 15.96 22.59
N GLY A 104 -20.71 16.21 21.37
CA GLY A 104 -22.12 16.38 20.97
C GLY A 104 -22.34 17.59 20.06
N PRO A 105 -23.58 17.82 19.57
CA PRO A 105 -24.53 16.80 19.13
C PRO A 105 -24.14 16.14 17.80
N THR A 106 -23.14 16.68 17.09
CA THR A 106 -22.70 16.27 15.75
C THR A 106 -21.24 15.81 15.70
N THR A 107 -20.44 16.10 16.73
CA THR A 107 -19.06 15.60 16.85
C THR A 107 -18.91 14.86 18.17
N PHE A 108 -18.45 13.62 18.12
CA PHE A 108 -18.25 12.77 19.29
C PHE A 108 -16.88 12.14 19.26
N GLU A 109 -16.35 11.84 20.44
CA GLU A 109 -15.07 11.20 20.56
C GLU A 109 -15.11 10.05 21.56
N THR A 110 -14.41 8.99 21.22
CA THR A 110 -14.00 7.91 22.11
C THR A 110 -12.49 8.02 22.35
N ALA A 111 -11.88 7.04 23.02
CA ALA A 111 -10.44 7.11 23.24
C ALA A 111 -9.63 6.92 21.95
N ARG A 112 -10.14 6.18 20.94
CA ARG A 112 -9.39 5.94 19.68
C ARG A 112 -10.09 6.44 18.42
N PHE A 113 -11.34 6.89 18.48
CA PHE A 113 -12.09 7.38 17.32
C PHE A 113 -12.69 8.77 17.53
N THR A 114 -12.73 9.53 16.45
CA THR A 114 -13.53 10.75 16.29
C THR A 114 -14.65 10.47 15.28
N PHE A 115 -15.87 10.78 15.68
CA PHE A 115 -17.09 10.65 14.91
C PHE A 115 -17.63 12.02 14.55
N GLU A 116 -17.86 12.27 13.28
CA GLU A 116 -18.57 13.45 12.79
C GLU A 116 -19.90 13.05 12.17
N SER A 117 -20.91 13.89 12.28
CA SER A 117 -22.26 13.61 11.77
C SER A 117 -22.92 14.87 11.23
N GLU A 118 -23.64 14.73 10.12
CA GLU A 118 -24.45 15.84 9.57
C GLU A 118 -25.63 16.21 10.47
N ASN A 119 -26.21 15.24 11.16
CA ASN A 119 -27.36 15.40 12.03
C ASN A 119 -27.00 15.07 13.47
N ALA A 120 -27.77 15.61 14.41
CA ALA A 120 -27.65 15.24 15.82
C ALA A 120 -27.86 13.72 16.01
N LEU A 121 -26.93 13.08 16.70
CA LEU A 121 -27.00 11.65 17.01
C LEU A 121 -27.57 11.42 18.41
N THR A 122 -28.40 10.39 18.59
CA THR A 122 -28.83 9.99 19.94
C THR A 122 -27.71 9.30 20.71
N ARG A 123 -27.80 9.27 22.03
CA ARG A 123 -26.80 8.61 22.88
C ARG A 123 -26.70 7.12 22.56
N GLU A 124 -27.82 6.47 22.26
CA GLU A 124 -27.88 5.03 21.92
C GLU A 124 -27.11 4.74 20.63
N PHE A 125 -27.26 5.59 19.62
CA PHE A 125 -26.49 5.49 18.39
C PHE A 125 -25.01 5.58 18.68
N VAL A 126 -24.59 6.65 19.38
CA VAL A 126 -23.17 6.91 19.57
C VAL A 126 -22.56 5.81 20.43
N SER A 127 -23.29 5.28 21.40
CA SER A 127 -22.89 4.15 22.23
C SER A 127 -22.66 2.88 21.39
N GLU A 128 -23.58 2.54 20.47
CA GLU A 128 -23.44 1.35 19.62
C GLU A 128 -22.30 1.50 18.59
N ALA A 129 -22.23 2.64 17.91
CA ALA A 129 -21.13 2.93 16.99
C ALA A 129 -19.79 2.85 17.72
N SER A 130 -19.68 3.49 18.89
CA SER A 130 -18.47 3.46 19.71
C SER A 130 -18.06 2.02 20.06
N ARG A 131 -19.02 1.15 20.43
CA ARG A 131 -18.74 -0.25 20.69
C ARG A 131 -18.17 -0.97 19.47
N ILE A 132 -18.79 -0.81 18.29
CA ILE A 132 -18.37 -1.51 17.08
C ILE A 132 -16.97 -1.06 16.63
N PHE A 133 -16.73 0.25 16.57
CA PHE A 133 -15.42 0.79 16.16
C PHE A 133 -14.30 0.37 17.11
N GLU A 134 -14.50 0.54 18.42
CA GLU A 134 -13.47 0.22 19.41
C GLU A 134 -13.20 -1.28 19.52
N SER A 135 -14.24 -2.11 19.44
CA SER A 135 -14.07 -3.57 19.50
C SER A 135 -13.47 -4.15 18.22
N THR A 136 -13.75 -3.57 17.05
CA THR A 136 -13.15 -4.00 15.78
C THR A 136 -11.65 -3.66 15.76
N LEU A 137 -11.27 -2.47 16.23
CA LEU A 137 -9.88 -2.08 16.42
C LEU A 137 -9.15 -3.08 17.34
N GLU A 138 -9.73 -3.40 18.50
CA GLU A 138 -9.18 -4.36 19.45
C GLU A 138 -9.08 -5.76 18.83
N ALA A 139 -10.10 -6.20 18.10
CA ALA A 139 -10.12 -7.50 17.44
C ALA A 139 -8.98 -7.65 16.43
N VAL A 140 -8.81 -6.67 15.52
CA VAL A 140 -7.72 -6.70 14.52
C VAL A 140 -6.35 -6.66 15.21
N GLY A 141 -6.17 -5.78 16.20
CA GLY A 141 -4.91 -5.68 16.94
C GLY A 141 -4.61 -6.89 17.83
N ALA A 142 -5.59 -7.72 18.16
CA ALA A 142 -5.42 -8.95 18.93
C ALA A 142 -5.06 -10.16 18.07
N LEU A 143 -5.38 -10.15 16.77
CA LEU A 143 -5.03 -11.25 15.89
C LEU A 143 -3.50 -11.44 15.84
N PRO A 144 -3.01 -12.69 15.84
CA PRO A 144 -1.59 -12.99 15.78
C PRO A 144 -1.01 -12.82 14.36
N LEU A 145 -1.42 -11.75 13.66
CA LEU A 145 -1.04 -11.41 12.29
C LEU A 145 0.07 -10.35 12.23
N GLY A 146 0.37 -9.69 13.34
CA GLY A 146 1.36 -8.61 13.39
C GLY A 146 0.88 -7.28 12.82
N ILE A 147 -0.43 -7.13 12.58
CA ILE A 147 -1.03 -5.86 12.20
C ILE A 147 -1.07 -4.96 13.44
N VAL A 148 -0.50 -3.76 13.33
CA VAL A 148 -0.52 -2.75 14.38
C VAL A 148 -1.31 -1.55 13.87
N PRO A 149 -2.61 -1.46 14.20
CA PRO A 149 -3.45 -0.36 13.77
C PRO A 149 -2.94 1.00 14.26
N ARG A 150 -2.92 1.99 13.37
CA ARG A 150 -2.58 3.38 13.70
C ARG A 150 -3.45 4.36 12.92
N PRO A 151 -3.82 5.51 13.52
CA PRO A 151 -4.53 6.57 12.82
C PRO A 151 -3.64 7.22 11.74
N ALA A 152 -4.15 8.24 11.05
CA ALA A 152 -3.34 9.01 10.11
C ALA A 152 -2.11 9.61 10.79
N GLU A 153 -1.06 9.87 10.00
CA GLU A 153 0.14 10.54 10.51
C GLU A 153 -0.22 11.91 11.09
N GLY A 154 0.29 12.19 12.29
CA GLY A 154 -0.03 13.42 13.04
C GLY A 154 -1.37 13.39 13.77
N GLU A 155 -2.18 12.34 13.60
CA GLU A 155 -3.42 12.16 14.34
C GLU A 155 -3.27 11.21 15.52
N THR A 156 -4.13 11.41 16.52
CA THR A 156 -4.22 10.56 17.70
C THR A 156 -5.42 9.62 17.67
N LYS A 157 -6.35 9.81 16.72
CA LYS A 157 -7.62 9.07 16.61
C LYS A 157 -7.96 8.77 15.16
N PHE A 158 -8.62 7.64 14.93
CA PHE A 158 -9.22 7.29 13.64
C PHE A 158 -10.49 8.10 13.40
N ARG A 159 -10.89 8.30 12.14
CA ARG A 159 -12.03 9.17 11.80
C ARG A 159 -13.16 8.42 11.13
N ALA A 160 -14.40 8.76 11.46
CA ALA A 160 -15.58 8.28 10.75
C ALA A 160 -16.65 9.37 10.63
N ARG A 161 -17.37 9.36 9.51
CA ARG A 161 -18.41 10.35 9.20
C ARG A 161 -19.74 9.66 8.93
N PHE A 162 -20.78 10.10 9.64
CA PHE A 162 -22.15 9.66 9.46
C PHE A 162 -22.96 10.72 8.71
N MET A 163 -23.69 10.31 7.68
CA MET A 163 -24.34 11.28 6.78
C MET A 163 -25.62 10.74 6.14
N GLY A 164 -26.41 11.66 5.59
CA GLY A 164 -27.55 11.33 4.74
C GLY A 164 -27.11 10.58 3.49
N ARG A 165 -28.03 9.79 2.90
CA ARG A 165 -27.76 9.01 1.68
C ARG A 165 -27.27 9.90 0.53
N ASP A 166 -27.90 11.06 0.33
CA ASP A 166 -27.55 11.96 -0.76
C ASP A 166 -26.13 12.54 -0.62
N THR A 167 -25.70 12.88 0.60
CA THR A 167 -24.32 13.32 0.83
C THR A 167 -23.35 12.17 0.65
N PHE A 168 -23.68 10.99 1.18
CA PHE A 168 -22.87 9.79 0.98
C PHE A 168 -22.62 9.52 -0.52
N GLU A 169 -23.66 9.58 -1.35
CA GLU A 169 -23.54 9.36 -2.79
C GLU A 169 -22.64 10.39 -3.47
N LYS A 170 -22.71 11.66 -3.05
CA LYS A 170 -21.83 12.74 -3.56
C LYS A 170 -20.38 12.53 -3.15
N GLU A 171 -20.11 12.26 -1.89
CA GLU A 171 -18.77 12.00 -1.35
C GLU A 171 -18.16 10.73 -1.98
N TYR A 172 -18.98 9.70 -2.18
CA TYR A 172 -18.59 8.46 -2.86
C TYR A 172 -18.24 8.70 -4.33
N ALA A 173 -19.01 9.53 -5.04
CA ALA A 173 -18.78 9.88 -6.44
C ALA A 173 -17.61 10.85 -6.66
N ALA A 174 -17.24 11.63 -5.66
CA ALA A 174 -16.12 12.57 -5.71
C ALA A 174 -14.74 11.89 -5.61
N ARG A 175 -14.69 10.56 -5.46
CA ARG A 175 -13.43 9.82 -5.45
C ARG A 175 -12.72 9.89 -6.81
N PRO A 176 -11.42 10.18 -6.84
CA PRO A 176 -10.63 10.00 -8.05
C PRO A 176 -10.50 8.51 -8.32
N SER A 177 -11.29 7.96 -9.23
CA SER A 177 -11.03 6.66 -9.85
C SER A 177 -11.54 6.67 -11.29
N GLN A 178 -10.65 6.39 -12.25
CA GLN A 178 -10.96 6.36 -13.69
C GLN A 178 -11.89 5.22 -14.11
N ASP A 179 -12.20 4.26 -13.24
CA ASP A 179 -13.21 3.24 -13.51
C ASP A 179 -14.53 3.63 -12.86
N ALA A 180 -15.29 4.45 -13.59
CA ALA A 180 -16.71 4.63 -13.37
C ALA A 180 -17.47 3.32 -13.65
N VAL A 181 -17.25 2.27 -12.84
CA VAL A 181 -18.28 1.26 -12.67
C VAL A 181 -19.41 1.97 -11.94
N ARG A 182 -20.39 2.42 -12.73
CA ARG A 182 -21.68 2.96 -12.30
C ARG A 182 -22.45 1.85 -11.57
N MET A 183 -21.96 1.47 -10.41
CA MET A 183 -22.74 0.76 -9.43
C MET A 183 -23.78 1.70 -8.86
N SER A 184 -24.96 1.17 -8.59
CA SER A 184 -25.98 1.89 -7.83
C SER A 184 -25.46 2.07 -6.39
N VAL A 185 -24.90 3.25 -6.10
CA VAL A 185 -24.42 3.67 -4.77
C VAL A 185 -25.53 3.55 -3.69
N ARG A 186 -26.79 3.46 -4.13
CA ARG A 186 -27.98 3.30 -3.29
C ARG A 186 -27.91 2.09 -2.33
N ASN A 187 -27.14 1.05 -2.66
CA ASN A 187 -27.07 -0.18 -1.88
C ASN A 187 -25.80 -0.32 -1.02
N VAL A 188 -24.92 0.68 -1.00
CA VAL A 188 -23.66 0.60 -0.26
C VAL A 188 -23.90 0.88 1.24
N GLY A 189 -23.47 -0.05 2.09
CA GLY A 189 -23.68 0.01 3.55
C GLY A 189 -22.69 0.93 4.28
N GLY A 190 -21.60 1.28 3.64
CA GLY A 190 -20.51 2.10 4.16
C GLY A 190 -19.33 2.01 3.20
N VAL A 191 -18.35 2.88 3.34
CA VAL A 191 -17.11 2.75 2.58
C VAL A 191 -15.95 3.35 3.35
N TYR A 192 -14.84 2.63 3.38
CA TYR A 192 -13.57 3.21 3.77
C TYR A 192 -12.93 4.02 2.63
N ILE A 193 -12.45 5.22 2.93
CA ILE A 193 -11.81 6.11 1.97
C ILE A 193 -10.30 6.21 2.29
N PRO A 194 -9.43 5.45 1.61
CA PRO A 194 -7.99 5.42 1.92
C PRO A 194 -7.33 6.80 1.87
N ALA A 195 -7.63 7.62 0.86
CA ALA A 195 -7.05 8.96 0.69
C ALA A 195 -7.36 9.92 1.85
N ARG A 196 -8.45 9.67 2.58
CA ARG A 196 -8.90 10.50 3.71
C ARG A 196 -8.73 9.79 5.06
N ARG A 197 -8.37 8.50 5.04
CA ARG A 197 -8.31 7.59 6.19
C ARG A 197 -9.59 7.60 7.05
N GLU A 198 -10.75 7.79 6.43
CA GLU A 198 -12.04 7.87 7.13
C GLU A 198 -13.03 6.81 6.62
N VAL A 199 -13.89 6.33 7.53
CA VAL A 199 -15.05 5.49 7.16
C VAL A 199 -16.26 6.40 6.97
N LEU A 200 -16.91 6.30 5.81
CA LEU A 200 -18.16 6.96 5.51
C LEU A 200 -19.32 5.99 5.72
N VAL A 201 -20.33 6.42 6.48
CA VAL A 201 -21.49 5.58 6.81
C VAL A 201 -22.78 6.36 6.53
N PRO A 202 -23.62 5.91 5.59
CA PRO A 202 -24.94 6.49 5.44
C PRO A 202 -25.83 6.09 6.62
N PHE A 203 -26.70 6.98 7.10
CA PHE A 203 -27.64 6.67 8.19
C PHE A 203 -28.54 5.47 7.87
N THR A 204 -28.78 5.13 6.61
CA THR A 204 -29.63 3.98 6.26
C THR A 204 -28.99 2.62 6.52
N SER A 205 -27.70 2.55 6.88
CA SER A 205 -26.94 1.29 6.88
C SER A 205 -26.83 0.54 8.22
N LEU A 206 -27.05 1.18 9.37
CA LEU A 206 -27.07 0.47 10.69
C LEU A 206 -28.50 0.17 11.15
N GLY A 207 -29.39 -0.16 10.19
CA GLY A 207 -30.81 -0.35 10.49
C GLY A 207 -31.45 0.91 11.09
N MET A 208 -30.98 2.11 10.77
CA MET A 208 -31.42 3.32 11.44
C MET A 208 -32.68 3.90 10.80
N THR A 209 -33.42 4.68 11.58
CA THR A 209 -34.43 5.61 11.08
C THR A 209 -33.94 7.03 11.32
N ALA A 210 -33.71 7.76 10.23
CA ALA A 210 -33.46 9.19 10.27
C ALA A 210 -34.81 9.92 10.35
N SER A 211 -34.95 10.85 11.30
CA SER A 211 -35.93 11.93 11.23
C SER A 211 -35.25 13.18 10.65
N ALA A 212 -36.01 14.25 10.40
CA ALA A 212 -35.44 15.52 9.94
C ALA A 212 -34.44 16.15 10.95
N SER A 213 -34.52 15.81 12.24
CA SER A 213 -33.74 16.46 13.31
C SER A 213 -32.85 15.55 14.15
N TYR A 214 -33.04 14.23 14.10
CA TYR A 214 -32.22 13.25 14.83
C TYR A 214 -32.26 11.86 14.18
N VAL A 215 -31.24 11.03 14.43
CA VAL A 215 -31.10 9.66 13.92
C VAL A 215 -31.14 8.64 15.05
N THR A 216 -31.99 7.60 14.95
CA THR A 216 -32.13 6.53 15.96
C THR A 216 -31.83 5.15 15.38
N LEU A 217 -31.36 4.23 16.22
CA LEU A 217 -31.07 2.85 15.85
C LEU A 217 -32.34 1.98 15.93
N ARG A 218 -32.68 1.23 14.87
CA ARG A 218 -33.67 0.14 14.99
C ARG A 218 -32.93 -1.11 15.43
N GLY A 219 -33.46 -1.82 16.42
CA GLY A 219 -32.86 -3.08 16.89
C GLY A 219 -32.76 -4.11 15.76
N ASN A 220 -31.63 -4.84 15.72
CA ASN A 220 -31.24 -5.91 14.78
C ASN A 220 -30.70 -5.50 13.39
N GLY A 221 -30.02 -4.36 13.24
CA GLY A 221 -29.23 -4.07 12.04
C GLY A 221 -28.05 -5.05 11.86
N ASP A 222 -27.77 -5.46 10.61
CA ASP A 222 -26.57 -6.22 10.26
C ASP A 222 -25.34 -5.31 10.32
N MET A 223 -24.49 -5.53 11.33
CA MET A 223 -23.29 -4.72 11.58
C MET A 223 -22.07 -5.22 10.78
N SER A 224 -22.19 -6.31 10.03
CA SER A 224 -21.07 -6.94 9.33
C SER A 224 -20.42 -5.99 8.32
N THR A 225 -21.19 -5.15 7.62
CA THR A 225 -20.64 -4.13 6.72
C THR A 225 -19.81 -3.11 7.47
N LEU A 226 -20.22 -2.66 8.66
CA LEU A 226 -19.44 -1.69 9.41
C LEU A 226 -18.13 -2.30 9.92
N ILE A 227 -18.17 -3.55 10.42
CA ILE A 227 -16.96 -4.30 10.81
C ILE A 227 -16.02 -4.46 9.62
N HIS A 228 -16.55 -4.77 8.43
CA HIS A 228 -15.77 -4.88 7.19
C HIS A 228 -15.02 -3.57 6.88
N GLU A 229 -15.72 -2.44 6.83
CA GLU A 229 -15.09 -1.14 6.50
C GLU A 229 -14.11 -0.67 7.58
N ILE A 230 -14.41 -0.90 8.85
CA ILE A 230 -13.47 -0.58 9.94
C ILE A 230 -12.21 -1.43 9.82
N THR A 231 -12.33 -2.70 9.42
CA THR A 231 -11.17 -3.58 9.21
C THR A 231 -10.21 -2.97 8.20
N HIS A 232 -10.73 -2.49 7.05
CA HIS A 232 -9.95 -1.76 6.05
C HIS A 232 -9.29 -0.51 6.66
N GLN A 233 -10.02 0.28 7.44
CA GLN A 233 -9.47 1.46 8.09
C GLN A 233 -8.29 1.14 9.01
N VAL A 234 -8.45 0.15 9.89
CA VAL A 234 -7.44 -0.15 10.91
C VAL A 234 -6.23 -0.89 10.32
N MET A 235 -6.37 -1.48 9.12
CA MET A 235 -5.27 -2.10 8.38
C MET A 235 -4.64 -1.19 7.32
N HIS A 236 -4.98 0.11 7.29
CA HIS A 236 -4.61 1.05 6.22
C HIS A 236 -3.15 0.93 5.75
N ASP A 237 -2.20 0.89 6.69
CA ASP A 237 -0.75 0.86 6.39
C ASP A 237 -0.33 -0.37 5.57
N TRP A 238 -1.18 -1.39 5.48
CA TRP A 238 -0.94 -2.61 4.72
C TRP A 238 -1.66 -2.67 3.37
N LEU A 239 -2.75 -1.91 3.20
CA LEU A 239 -3.67 -2.06 2.05
C LEU A 239 -2.96 -1.92 0.71
N ALA A 240 -2.04 -0.96 0.58
CA ALA A 240 -1.34 -0.71 -0.67
C ALA A 240 -0.44 -1.88 -1.11
N MET A 241 0.00 -2.72 -0.17
CA MET A 241 0.96 -3.81 -0.42
C MET A 241 0.28 -5.18 -0.49
N MET A 242 -0.92 -5.30 0.05
CA MET A 242 -1.67 -6.56 0.06
C MET A 242 -2.35 -6.80 -1.29
N PRO A 243 -2.37 -8.05 -1.79
CA PRO A 243 -3.30 -8.44 -2.84
C PRO A 243 -4.75 -8.22 -2.39
N VAL A 244 -5.63 -7.86 -3.32
CA VAL A 244 -7.06 -7.57 -3.00
C VAL A 244 -7.73 -8.73 -2.24
N TRP A 245 -7.44 -9.99 -2.59
CA TRP A 245 -8.04 -11.12 -1.87
C TRP A 245 -7.61 -11.20 -0.39
N VAL A 246 -6.43 -10.66 -0.02
CA VAL A 246 -5.97 -10.61 1.37
C VAL A 246 -6.69 -9.50 2.13
N SER A 247 -6.79 -8.30 1.55
CA SER A 247 -7.48 -7.17 2.19
C SER A 247 -8.97 -7.46 2.37
N GLU A 248 -9.65 -7.88 1.30
CA GLU A 248 -11.07 -8.23 1.35
C GLU A 248 -11.31 -9.50 2.16
N GLY A 249 -10.42 -10.50 2.04
CA GLY A 249 -10.55 -11.74 2.78
C GLY A 249 -10.51 -11.54 4.28
N LEU A 250 -9.65 -10.65 4.78
CA LEU A 250 -9.56 -10.33 6.21
C LEU A 250 -10.79 -9.57 6.71
N ALA A 251 -11.24 -8.55 5.95
CA ALA A 251 -12.45 -7.79 6.27
C ALA A 251 -13.70 -8.68 6.27
N GLU A 252 -13.86 -9.52 5.26
CA GLU A 252 -14.94 -10.49 5.17
C GLU A 252 -14.88 -11.54 6.29
N TYR A 253 -13.70 -12.09 6.57
CA TYR A 253 -13.49 -13.02 7.68
C TYR A 253 -13.94 -12.41 9.00
N LEU A 254 -13.46 -11.21 9.33
CA LEU A 254 -13.78 -10.57 10.61
C LEU A 254 -15.28 -10.24 10.71
N SER A 255 -15.89 -9.83 9.61
CA SER A 255 -17.34 -9.59 9.54
C SER A 255 -18.20 -10.84 9.77
N ALA A 256 -17.63 -12.03 9.57
CA ALA A 256 -18.28 -13.31 9.81
C ALA A 256 -18.01 -13.88 11.20
N VAL A 257 -17.05 -13.33 11.97
CA VAL A 257 -16.81 -13.74 13.36
C VAL A 257 -18.02 -13.32 14.20
N PRO A 258 -18.56 -14.21 15.07
CA PRO A 258 -19.67 -13.85 15.93
C PRO A 258 -19.34 -12.63 16.79
N TYR A 259 -20.18 -11.61 16.68
CA TYR A 259 -20.06 -10.35 17.39
C TYR A 259 -21.31 -10.09 18.24
N GLN A 260 -21.10 -9.69 19.50
CA GLN A 260 -22.18 -9.24 20.37
C GLN A 260 -21.66 -8.22 21.39
N ASN A 261 -22.27 -7.02 21.40
CA ASN A 261 -22.06 -6.01 22.44
C ASN A 261 -20.58 -5.70 22.75
N GLY A 262 -19.78 -5.41 21.72
CA GLY A 262 -18.35 -5.09 21.87
C GLY A 262 -17.43 -6.30 22.04
N ARG A 263 -17.93 -7.53 21.84
CA ARG A 263 -17.17 -8.77 21.95
C ARG A 263 -17.15 -9.53 20.63
N PHE A 264 -15.97 -9.99 20.21
CA PHE A 264 -15.78 -10.94 19.11
C PHE A 264 -15.45 -12.32 19.68
N ASP A 265 -16.15 -13.38 19.25
CA ASP A 265 -15.95 -14.76 19.71
C ASP A 265 -15.29 -15.63 18.64
N PHE A 266 -13.96 -15.53 18.53
CA PHE A 266 -13.17 -16.32 17.59
C PHE A 266 -13.27 -17.84 17.79
N LYS A 267 -13.54 -18.31 19.02
CA LYS A 267 -13.81 -19.73 19.30
C LYS A 267 -15.03 -20.28 18.56
N PHE A 268 -15.95 -19.41 18.14
CA PHE A 268 -17.15 -19.74 17.37
C PHE A 268 -17.05 -19.27 15.91
N ALA A 269 -15.84 -18.98 15.41
CA ALA A 269 -15.65 -18.51 14.03
C ALA A 269 -16.16 -19.51 12.98
N ALA A 270 -16.12 -20.82 13.26
CA ALA A 270 -16.70 -21.85 12.40
C ALA A 270 -18.22 -21.70 12.23
N ASP A 271 -18.93 -21.45 13.32
CA ASP A 271 -20.38 -21.23 13.31
C ASP A 271 -20.72 -19.93 12.61
N GLY A 272 -19.93 -18.88 12.85
CA GLY A 272 -20.03 -17.60 12.16
C GLY A 272 -19.86 -17.72 10.64
N LEU A 273 -18.86 -18.47 10.18
CA LEU A 273 -18.65 -18.76 8.76
C LEU A 273 -19.86 -19.49 8.16
N LYS A 274 -20.32 -20.58 8.80
CA LYS A 274 -21.47 -21.36 8.32
C LYS A 274 -22.75 -20.53 8.27
N LYS A 275 -22.97 -19.69 9.27
CA LYS A 275 -24.08 -18.73 9.29
C LYS A 275 -23.97 -17.73 8.12
N SER A 276 -22.78 -17.18 7.88
CA SER A 276 -22.54 -16.27 6.75
C SER A 276 -22.79 -16.95 5.39
N LEU A 277 -22.35 -18.20 5.20
CA LEU A 277 -22.62 -18.99 4.01
C LEU A 277 -24.12 -19.17 3.76
N LEU A 278 -24.87 -19.52 4.80
CA LEU A 278 -26.32 -19.71 4.71
C LEU A 278 -27.06 -18.40 4.45
N GLU A 279 -26.79 -17.36 5.24
CA GLU A 279 -27.57 -16.11 5.21
C GLU A 279 -27.21 -15.22 4.02
N LYS A 280 -25.94 -15.15 3.62
CA LYS A 280 -25.48 -14.26 2.54
C LYS A 280 -25.40 -14.95 1.18
N HIS A 281 -25.18 -16.26 1.16
CA HIS A 281 -24.97 -17.02 -0.09
C HIS A 281 -25.99 -18.14 -0.31
N GLY A 282 -26.87 -18.41 0.65
CA GLY A 282 -27.85 -19.50 0.54
C GLY A 282 -27.23 -20.90 0.56
N ILE A 283 -26.00 -21.03 1.05
CA ILE A 283 -25.23 -22.28 1.09
C ILE A 283 -25.34 -22.89 2.49
N GLY A 284 -26.21 -23.89 2.62
CA GLY A 284 -26.42 -24.66 3.84
C GLY A 284 -25.58 -25.94 3.92
N ALA A 285 -25.85 -26.75 4.95
CA ALA A 285 -25.17 -28.02 5.17
C ALA A 285 -25.36 -28.97 3.98
N GLY A 286 -24.27 -29.61 3.55
CA GLY A 286 -24.27 -30.57 2.44
C GLY A 286 -24.26 -29.94 1.04
N GLN A 287 -24.38 -28.61 0.92
CA GLN A 287 -24.17 -27.91 -0.34
C GLN A 287 -22.69 -27.63 -0.58
N THR A 288 -22.32 -27.50 -1.86
CA THR A 288 -20.95 -27.27 -2.30
C THR A 288 -20.69 -25.78 -2.50
N VAL A 289 -19.61 -25.27 -1.90
CA VAL A 289 -19.05 -23.96 -2.23
C VAL A 289 -18.18 -24.12 -3.48
N THR A 290 -18.55 -23.44 -4.57
CA THR A 290 -17.70 -23.36 -5.77
C THR A 290 -16.87 -22.07 -5.72
N MET A 291 -15.55 -22.18 -5.85
CA MET A 291 -14.63 -21.03 -5.83
C MET A 291 -13.47 -21.25 -6.82
N PRO A 292 -12.72 -20.21 -7.23
CA PRO A 292 -11.44 -20.41 -7.92
C PRO A 292 -10.48 -21.24 -7.07
N SER A 293 -9.50 -21.89 -7.69
CA SER A 293 -8.48 -22.61 -6.92
C SER A 293 -7.65 -21.62 -6.08
N PRO A 294 -7.18 -22.02 -4.87
CA PRO A 294 -6.31 -21.20 -4.03
C PRO A 294 -5.07 -20.72 -4.77
N SER A 295 -4.47 -21.59 -5.59
CA SER A 295 -3.32 -21.24 -6.44
C SER A 295 -3.69 -20.12 -7.42
N SER A 296 -4.82 -20.23 -8.12
CA SER A 296 -5.30 -19.19 -9.04
C SER A 296 -5.56 -17.87 -8.31
N MET A 297 -6.10 -17.89 -7.10
CA MET A 297 -6.34 -16.67 -6.32
C MET A 297 -5.04 -16.00 -5.88
N ILE A 298 -4.06 -16.80 -5.44
CA ILE A 298 -2.74 -16.33 -5.00
C ILE A 298 -1.96 -15.74 -6.19
N GLU A 299 -2.01 -16.39 -7.35
CA GLU A 299 -1.28 -15.95 -8.55
C GLU A 299 -1.94 -14.76 -9.26
N ALA A 300 -3.27 -14.75 -9.39
CA ALA A 300 -3.97 -13.69 -10.10
C ALA A 300 -3.92 -12.35 -9.34
N GLY A 301 -3.73 -12.39 -8.01
CA GLY A 301 -3.68 -11.19 -7.18
C GLY A 301 -4.86 -10.26 -7.45
N SER A 302 -4.57 -8.98 -7.69
CA SER A 302 -5.59 -7.97 -8.04
C SER A 302 -6.14 -8.11 -9.46
N ALA A 303 -5.40 -8.73 -10.40
CA ALA A 303 -5.78 -8.80 -11.81
C ALA A 303 -6.93 -9.78 -12.07
N GLY A 304 -7.13 -10.77 -11.19
CA GLY A 304 -8.25 -11.72 -11.27
C GLY A 304 -9.54 -11.26 -10.58
N TRP A 305 -9.53 -10.11 -9.91
CA TRP A 305 -10.63 -9.64 -9.10
C TRP A 305 -11.70 -8.93 -9.93
N ARG A 306 -12.93 -9.44 -9.94
CA ARG A 306 -14.08 -8.82 -10.63
C ARG A 306 -14.98 -8.04 -9.66
N GLY A 307 -14.74 -8.22 -8.37
CA GLY A 307 -15.50 -7.63 -7.28
C GLY A 307 -16.87 -8.26 -7.08
N GLY A 308 -17.19 -9.41 -7.66
CA GLY A 308 -18.49 -10.05 -7.44
C GLY A 308 -18.62 -10.68 -6.05
N SER A 309 -19.85 -10.98 -5.62
CA SER A 309 -20.13 -11.69 -4.35
C SER A 309 -19.31 -12.98 -4.20
N ASP A 310 -19.08 -13.70 -5.30
CA ASP A 310 -18.26 -14.92 -5.32
C ASP A 310 -16.78 -14.66 -5.05
N ASP A 311 -16.24 -13.50 -5.45
CA ASP A 311 -14.85 -13.14 -5.21
C ASP A 311 -14.62 -12.86 -3.70
N TYR A 312 -15.52 -12.13 -3.06
CA TYR A 312 -15.52 -11.90 -1.60
C TYR A 312 -15.70 -13.20 -0.82
N LEU A 313 -16.64 -14.06 -1.25
CA LEU A 313 -16.83 -15.39 -0.66
C LEU A 313 -15.54 -16.21 -0.74
N SER A 314 -14.93 -16.26 -1.92
CA SER A 314 -13.70 -17.03 -2.14
C SER A 314 -12.55 -16.49 -1.29
N ALA A 315 -12.40 -15.17 -1.18
CA ALA A 315 -11.39 -14.51 -0.36
C ALA A 315 -11.59 -14.81 1.13
N LYS A 316 -12.83 -14.74 1.62
CA LYS A 316 -13.21 -15.11 2.98
C LYS A 316 -12.88 -16.56 3.30
N MET A 317 -13.22 -17.49 2.40
CA MET A 317 -12.93 -18.91 2.56
C MET A 317 -11.41 -19.16 2.63
N LEU A 318 -10.64 -18.57 1.72
CA LEU A 318 -9.19 -18.70 1.71
C LEU A 318 -8.54 -18.08 2.95
N MET A 319 -9.00 -16.91 3.38
CA MET A 319 -8.54 -16.26 4.60
C MET A 319 -8.87 -17.11 5.84
N TYR A 320 -10.10 -17.62 5.96
CA TYR A 320 -10.50 -18.50 7.06
C TYR A 320 -9.61 -19.73 7.13
N TYR A 321 -9.30 -20.34 5.98
CA TYR A 321 -8.38 -21.47 5.90
C TYR A 321 -7.01 -21.13 6.50
N PHE A 322 -6.39 -20.03 6.07
CA PHE A 322 -5.06 -19.64 6.59
C PHE A 322 -5.05 -19.20 8.05
N ILE A 323 -6.19 -18.72 8.56
CA ILE A 323 -6.33 -18.32 9.98
C ILE A 323 -6.54 -19.55 10.87
N HIS A 324 -7.43 -20.48 10.50
CA HIS A 324 -7.88 -21.54 11.42
C HIS A 324 -7.46 -22.96 11.03
N LEU A 325 -7.34 -23.25 9.75
CA LEU A 325 -7.35 -24.63 9.24
C LEU A 325 -6.01 -25.10 8.71
N ASP A 326 -5.18 -24.20 8.19
CA ASP A 326 -3.92 -24.55 7.55
C ASP A 326 -2.91 -25.13 8.54
N GLN A 327 -2.91 -24.61 9.77
CA GLN A 327 -2.08 -25.04 10.89
C GLN A 327 -2.93 -25.00 12.16
N PRO A 328 -3.76 -26.02 12.41
CA PRO A 328 -4.71 -25.99 13.53
C PRO A 328 -4.03 -25.85 14.90
N ASP A 329 -2.81 -26.38 15.04
CA ASP A 329 -2.01 -26.26 16.27
C ASP A 329 -1.30 -24.89 16.41
N GLN A 330 -1.22 -24.12 15.32
CA GLN A 330 -0.64 -22.78 15.29
C GLN A 330 -1.49 -21.87 14.39
N PRO A 331 -2.70 -21.48 14.83
CA PRO A 331 -3.58 -20.63 14.04
C PRO A 331 -2.86 -19.35 13.58
N CYS A 332 -3.22 -18.88 12.40
CA CYS A 332 -2.61 -17.78 11.65
C CYS A 332 -1.14 -17.95 11.26
N ALA A 333 -0.44 -19.03 11.61
CA ALA A 333 1.01 -19.11 11.39
C ALA A 333 1.44 -18.81 9.95
N THR A 334 0.68 -19.31 8.98
CA THR A 334 0.94 -19.09 7.54
C THR A 334 0.71 -17.64 7.14
N MET A 335 -0.42 -17.05 7.51
CA MET A 335 -0.72 -15.66 7.18
C MET A 335 0.21 -14.69 7.92
N ALA A 336 0.57 -14.98 9.17
CA ALA A 336 1.53 -14.19 9.94
C ALA A 336 2.94 -14.24 9.32
N ALA A 337 3.37 -15.41 8.84
CA ALA A 337 4.64 -15.54 8.11
C ALA A 337 4.61 -14.75 6.80
N TYR A 338 3.51 -14.84 6.04
CA TYR A 338 3.30 -14.07 4.83
C TYR A 338 3.36 -12.56 5.07
N LEU A 339 2.61 -12.03 6.05
CA LEU A 339 2.60 -10.60 6.36
C LEU A 339 3.94 -10.11 6.91
N LYS A 340 4.64 -10.93 7.69
CA LYS A 340 5.99 -10.61 8.14
C LYS A 340 6.95 -10.47 6.95
N GLU A 341 6.95 -11.44 6.04
CA GLU A 341 7.80 -11.37 4.84
C GLU A 341 7.40 -10.21 3.94
N LEU A 342 6.11 -9.92 3.80
CA LEU A 342 5.60 -8.78 3.03
C LEU A 342 6.17 -7.45 3.56
N ASP A 343 6.14 -7.23 4.87
CA ASP A 343 6.68 -6.01 5.48
C ASP A 343 8.22 -5.97 5.44
N GLN A 344 8.91 -7.09 5.67
CA GLN A 344 10.38 -7.15 5.54
C GLN A 344 10.81 -6.86 4.10
N SER A 345 10.12 -7.46 3.13
CA SER A 345 10.36 -7.28 1.70
C SER A 345 10.11 -5.84 1.28
N ARG A 346 9.01 -5.22 1.76
CA ARG A 346 8.72 -3.79 1.57
C ARG A 346 9.88 -2.91 2.02
N ARG A 347 10.30 -3.05 3.28
CA ARG A 347 11.41 -2.25 3.85
C ARG A 347 12.71 -2.43 3.07
N SER A 348 13.02 -3.66 2.65
CA SER A 348 14.22 -3.95 1.86
C SER A 348 14.19 -3.28 0.48
N THR A 349 13.03 -3.26 -0.16
CA THR A 349 12.83 -2.63 -1.47
C THR A 349 12.88 -1.11 -1.36
N GLU A 350 12.23 -0.53 -0.35
CA GLU A 350 12.29 0.90 -0.05
C GLU A 350 13.74 1.35 0.21
N GLN A 351 14.50 0.58 1.00
CA GLN A 351 15.92 0.87 1.28
C GLN A 351 16.77 0.78 0.01
N PHE A 352 16.60 -0.27 -0.80
CA PHE A 352 17.30 -0.41 -2.08
C PHE A 352 17.05 0.79 -3.01
N ILE A 353 15.80 1.25 -3.10
CA ILE A 353 15.44 2.42 -3.92
C ILE A 353 16.12 3.68 -3.38
N ALA A 354 16.14 3.88 -2.06
CA ALA A 354 16.82 5.01 -1.43
C ALA A 354 18.33 5.00 -1.73
N ASP A 355 18.97 3.84 -1.58
CA ASP A 355 20.41 3.65 -1.83
C ASP A 355 20.75 3.83 -3.30
N TYR A 356 19.97 3.24 -4.22
CA TYR A 356 20.12 3.41 -5.66
C TYR A 356 20.02 4.88 -6.06
N ASN A 357 18.99 5.59 -5.57
CA ASN A 357 18.81 7.01 -5.86
C ASN A 357 19.96 7.86 -5.31
N SER A 358 20.48 7.53 -4.14
CA SER A 358 21.66 8.18 -3.57
C SER A 358 22.89 7.97 -4.45
N ALA A 359 23.12 6.74 -4.91
CA ALA A 359 24.22 6.41 -5.80
C ALA A 359 24.11 7.13 -7.16
N VAL A 360 22.91 7.25 -7.73
CA VAL A 360 22.68 8.02 -8.97
C VAL A 360 23.10 9.47 -8.77
N ARG A 361 22.67 10.12 -7.69
CA ARG A 361 23.03 11.53 -7.41
C ARG A 361 24.54 11.72 -7.26
N THR A 362 25.18 10.85 -6.49
CA THR A 362 26.63 10.91 -6.26
C THR A 362 27.39 10.72 -7.58
N TYR A 363 27.03 9.70 -8.36
CA TYR A 363 27.67 9.41 -9.64
C TYR A 363 27.47 10.55 -10.66
N GLU A 364 26.29 11.15 -10.72
CA GLU A 364 26.04 12.31 -11.59
C GLU A 364 26.90 13.53 -11.21
N ALA A 365 27.06 13.79 -9.90
CA ALA A 365 27.95 14.85 -9.42
C ALA A 365 29.43 14.57 -9.76
N GLU A 366 29.89 13.34 -9.55
CA GLU A 366 31.24 12.90 -9.92
C GLU A 366 31.48 12.97 -11.43
N ARG A 367 30.49 12.59 -12.25
CA ARG A 367 30.55 12.70 -13.71
C ARG A 367 30.72 14.15 -14.15
N LEU A 368 29.98 15.07 -13.54
CA LEU A 368 30.10 16.50 -13.86
C LEU A 368 31.48 17.03 -13.48
N ALA A 369 32.01 16.64 -12.31
CA ALA A 369 33.35 17.01 -11.88
C ALA A 369 34.44 16.43 -12.81
N TYR A 370 34.30 15.17 -13.23
CA TYR A 370 35.18 14.52 -14.19
C TYR A 370 35.17 15.23 -15.54
N ASN A 371 34.00 15.61 -16.06
CA ASN A 371 33.88 16.37 -17.30
C ASN A 371 34.66 17.70 -17.22
N LYS A 372 34.53 18.43 -16.10
CA LYS A 372 35.30 19.66 -15.86
C LYS A 372 36.81 19.40 -15.79
N ALA A 373 37.23 18.28 -15.19
CA ALA A 373 38.63 17.89 -15.14
C ALA A 373 39.18 17.56 -16.55
N ILE A 374 38.38 16.92 -17.40
CA ILE A 374 38.72 16.66 -18.81
C ILE A 374 38.85 17.97 -19.59
N GLU A 375 37.95 18.93 -19.40
CA GLU A 375 38.07 20.27 -20.01
C GLU A 375 39.38 20.97 -19.61
N ALA A 376 39.71 20.95 -18.31
CA ALA A 376 40.96 21.52 -17.80
C ALA A 376 42.21 20.80 -18.34
N PHE A 377 42.16 19.47 -18.45
CA PHE A 377 43.21 18.66 -19.06
C PHE A 377 43.39 19.03 -20.54
N ASN A 378 42.31 19.13 -21.31
CA ASN A 378 42.35 19.52 -22.73
C ASN A 378 42.93 20.92 -22.94
N ALA A 379 42.60 21.87 -22.05
CA ALA A 379 43.22 23.19 -22.04
C ALA A 379 44.74 23.11 -21.75
N SER A 380 45.13 22.26 -20.80
CA SER A 380 46.53 22.03 -20.44
C SER A 380 47.32 21.38 -21.58
N VAL A 381 46.73 20.44 -22.31
CA VAL A 381 47.31 19.82 -23.52
C VAL A 381 47.54 20.88 -24.61
N THR A 382 46.58 21.79 -24.79
CA THR A 382 46.72 22.89 -25.75
C THR A 382 47.88 23.80 -25.39
N LYS A 383 48.00 24.18 -24.10
CA LYS A 383 49.12 24.97 -23.59
C LYS A 383 50.46 24.26 -23.76
N PHE A 384 50.52 22.98 -23.40
CA PHE A 384 51.71 22.15 -23.54
C PHE A 384 52.19 22.08 -25.00
N ARG A 385 51.28 21.92 -25.97
CA ARG A 385 51.63 21.95 -27.40
C ARG A 385 52.29 23.28 -27.80
N ALA A 386 51.72 24.41 -27.37
CA ALA A 386 52.31 25.72 -27.64
C ALA A 386 53.68 25.91 -26.97
N GLU A 387 53.86 25.41 -25.75
CA GLU A 387 55.15 25.42 -25.05
C GLU A 387 56.21 24.57 -25.76
N VAL A 388 55.82 23.40 -26.27
CA VAL A 388 56.67 22.52 -27.08
C VAL A 388 57.08 23.20 -28.38
N ASP A 389 56.16 23.84 -29.09
CA ASP A 389 56.47 24.57 -30.33
C ASP A 389 57.47 25.71 -30.07
N ALA A 390 57.22 26.52 -29.03
CA ALA A 390 58.12 27.61 -28.65
C ALA A 390 59.49 27.09 -28.19
N TYR A 391 59.55 25.98 -27.46
CA TYR A 391 60.80 25.33 -27.08
C TYR A 391 61.58 24.87 -28.31
N ASN A 392 60.91 24.18 -29.24
CA ASN A 392 61.51 23.70 -30.48
C ASN A 392 62.06 24.85 -31.33
N ASP A 393 61.37 25.98 -31.39
CA ASP A 393 61.87 27.16 -32.12
C ASP A 393 63.11 27.78 -31.45
N ARG A 394 63.17 27.83 -30.11
CA ARG A 394 64.39 28.24 -29.40
C ARG A 394 65.54 27.27 -29.67
N VAL A 395 65.30 25.96 -29.70
CA VAL A 395 66.30 24.95 -30.07
C VAL A 395 66.82 25.20 -31.49
N LYS A 396 65.93 25.43 -32.47
CA LYS A 396 66.32 25.74 -33.86
C LYS A 396 67.20 26.99 -33.93
N GLN A 397 66.80 28.08 -33.26
CA GLN A 397 67.58 29.32 -33.23
C GLN A 397 68.94 29.15 -32.57
N PHE A 398 68.99 28.44 -31.43
CA PHE A 398 70.25 28.12 -30.75
C PHE A 398 71.20 27.34 -31.68
N ASN A 399 70.67 26.33 -32.37
CA ASN A 399 71.45 25.51 -33.31
C ASN A 399 71.93 26.33 -34.52
N ALA A 400 71.11 27.23 -35.07
CA ALA A 400 71.52 28.13 -36.15
C ALA A 400 72.63 29.10 -35.73
N GLN A 401 72.52 29.70 -34.54
CA GLN A 401 73.58 30.55 -33.97
C GLN A 401 74.87 29.77 -33.71
N ALA A 402 74.75 28.49 -33.33
CA ALA A 402 75.89 27.61 -33.18
C ALA A 402 76.61 27.37 -34.51
N GLN A 403 75.87 27.11 -35.58
CA GLN A 403 76.41 26.94 -36.94
C GLN A 403 77.08 28.22 -37.45
N ALA A 404 76.52 29.39 -37.14
CA ALA A 404 77.09 30.70 -37.47
C ALA A 404 78.29 31.11 -36.58
N ARG A 405 78.78 30.22 -35.70
CA ARG A 405 79.91 30.44 -34.77
C ARG A 405 79.72 31.60 -33.79
N VAL A 406 78.48 31.94 -33.44
CA VAL A 406 78.20 32.92 -32.37
C VAL A 406 78.72 32.36 -31.04
N PRO A 407 79.46 33.14 -30.22
CA PRO A 407 79.95 32.70 -28.91
C PRO A 407 78.81 32.22 -28.00
N LEU A 408 79.04 31.14 -27.24
CA LEU A 408 78.00 30.47 -26.44
C LEU A 408 77.28 31.42 -25.47
N ALA A 409 78.01 32.35 -24.84
CA ALA A 409 77.46 33.33 -23.90
C ALA A 409 76.46 34.31 -24.55
N GLN A 410 76.46 34.43 -25.88
CA GLN A 410 75.57 35.32 -26.65
C GLN A 410 74.43 34.56 -27.35
N ARG A 411 74.37 33.23 -27.22
CA ARG A 411 73.29 32.43 -27.84
C ARG A 411 72.01 32.52 -27.02
N VAL A 412 70.87 32.29 -27.69
CA VAL A 412 69.57 32.22 -27.03
C VAL A 412 69.54 31.09 -26.01
N LYS A 413 68.96 31.32 -24.82
CA LYS A 413 68.78 30.27 -23.83
C LYS A 413 67.58 29.40 -24.21
N VAL A 414 67.79 28.10 -24.36
CA VAL A 414 66.72 27.16 -24.73
C VAL A 414 65.73 26.93 -23.57
N GLY A 415 66.25 26.85 -22.33
CA GLY A 415 65.45 26.57 -21.13
C GLY A 415 65.13 25.09 -20.95
N ASP A 416 64.26 24.79 -19.98
CA ASP A 416 63.83 23.43 -19.66
C ASP A 416 62.81 22.90 -20.68
N GLN A 417 62.77 21.57 -20.84
CA GLN A 417 61.80 20.91 -21.70
C GLN A 417 60.40 20.98 -21.06
N PRO A 418 59.34 21.28 -21.84
CA PRO A 418 57.97 21.24 -21.33
C PRO A 418 57.59 19.85 -20.81
N VAL A 419 56.79 19.80 -19.74
CA VAL A 419 56.33 18.54 -19.11
C VAL A 419 54.90 18.22 -19.56
N PRO A 420 54.62 17.00 -20.06
CA PRO A 420 53.27 16.61 -20.46
C PRO A 420 52.27 16.69 -19.30
N PRO A 421 51.03 17.15 -19.54
CA PRO A 421 49.98 17.13 -18.53
C PRO A 421 49.55 15.70 -18.19
N VAL A 422 49.11 15.47 -16.97
CA VAL A 422 48.60 14.18 -16.48
C VAL A 422 47.08 14.12 -16.65
N PRO A 423 46.52 13.07 -17.29
CA PRO A 423 45.07 12.93 -17.44
C PRO A 423 44.39 12.65 -16.09
N PRO A 424 43.11 13.03 -15.91
CA PRO A 424 42.35 12.69 -14.71
C PRO A 424 42.12 11.18 -14.59
N GLU A 425 41.94 10.69 -13.36
CA GLU A 425 41.57 9.29 -13.12
C GLU A 425 40.18 8.99 -13.70
N GLN A 426 40.01 7.79 -14.27
CA GLN A 426 38.74 7.37 -14.85
C GLN A 426 37.63 7.28 -13.82
N LEU A 427 36.46 7.80 -14.18
CA LEU A 427 35.24 7.68 -13.39
C LEU A 427 34.80 6.20 -13.28
N LYS A 428 34.50 5.74 -12.05
CA LYS A 428 34.05 4.37 -11.78
C LYS A 428 32.54 4.35 -11.54
N VAL A 429 31.84 3.42 -12.18
CA VAL A 429 30.39 3.25 -11.97
C VAL A 429 30.15 2.41 -10.70
N PRO A 430 29.37 2.90 -9.72
CA PRO A 430 29.01 2.13 -8.53
C PRO A 430 28.30 0.81 -8.89
N GLU A 431 28.59 -0.27 -8.15
CA GLU A 431 27.99 -1.60 -8.41
C GLU A 431 26.45 -1.59 -8.36
N ILE A 432 25.86 -0.87 -7.41
CA ILE A 432 24.39 -0.73 -7.28
C ILE A 432 23.74 -0.12 -8.53
N LEU A 433 24.47 0.68 -9.33
CA LEU A 433 23.95 1.23 -10.59
C LEU A 433 24.04 0.23 -11.74
N LYS A 434 24.82 -0.84 -11.59
CA LYS A 434 24.88 -1.95 -12.56
C LYS A 434 23.71 -2.91 -12.41
N GLU A 435 23.10 -2.93 -11.23
CA GLU A 435 21.89 -3.70 -10.91
C GLU A 435 20.61 -3.03 -11.43
N ALA A 436 20.73 -2.03 -12.32
CA ALA A 436 19.63 -1.19 -12.76
C ALA A 436 18.40 -2.03 -13.16
N PRO A 437 17.25 -1.81 -12.51
CA PRO A 437 16.02 -2.49 -12.86
C PRO A 437 15.55 -1.94 -14.21
N ASN A 438 15.78 -2.72 -15.26
CA ASN A 438 15.15 -2.68 -16.57
C ASN A 438 14.97 -1.30 -17.22
N GLU A 439 15.96 -0.85 -18.00
CA GLU A 439 15.79 0.03 -19.18
C GLU A 439 14.81 1.22 -19.05
N GLY A 440 14.67 1.82 -17.87
CA GLY A 440 13.79 2.98 -17.65
C GLY A 440 12.30 2.67 -17.43
N LYS A 441 11.92 1.42 -17.13
CA LYS A 441 10.53 1.09 -16.71
C LYS A 441 10.32 1.38 -15.22
N ALA A 442 9.13 1.85 -14.86
CA ALA A 442 8.73 1.99 -13.46
C ALA A 442 8.77 0.62 -12.76
N ILE A 443 9.26 0.61 -11.52
CA ILE A 443 9.32 -0.59 -10.69
C ILE A 443 7.98 -0.72 -9.98
N ASP A 444 7.27 -1.83 -10.22
CA ASP A 444 6.09 -2.19 -9.46
C ASP A 444 6.52 -2.77 -8.10
N ILE A 445 6.64 -1.87 -7.11
CA ILE A 445 7.04 -2.21 -5.74
C ILE A 445 6.06 -3.21 -5.11
N PRO A 446 4.72 -2.99 -5.17
CA PRO A 446 3.77 -3.98 -4.67
C PRO A 446 4.00 -5.38 -5.25
N ALA A 447 4.14 -5.52 -6.57
CA ALA A 447 4.32 -6.81 -7.22
C ALA A 447 5.63 -7.51 -6.80
N LEU A 448 6.73 -6.77 -6.70
CA LEU A 448 8.00 -7.33 -6.22
C LEU A 448 7.92 -7.80 -4.77
N VAL A 449 7.27 -6.99 -3.92
CA VAL A 449 7.10 -7.28 -2.50
C VAL A 449 6.22 -8.51 -2.32
N GLN A 450 5.10 -8.57 -3.02
CA GLN A 450 4.18 -9.72 -3.03
C GLN A 450 4.85 -10.99 -3.56
N ALA A 451 5.63 -10.89 -4.65
CA ALA A 451 6.33 -12.03 -5.23
C ALA A 451 7.32 -12.68 -4.25
N LYS A 452 8.03 -11.87 -3.46
CA LYS A 452 8.94 -12.34 -2.40
C LYS A 452 8.19 -12.99 -1.22
N ALA A 453 7.02 -12.47 -0.85
CA ALA A 453 6.23 -12.99 0.26
C ALA A 453 5.42 -14.25 -0.10
N LYS A 454 5.01 -14.39 -1.37
CA LYS A 454 4.15 -15.46 -1.87
C LYS A 454 4.54 -16.89 -1.44
N PRO A 455 5.83 -17.31 -1.43
CA PRO A 455 6.20 -18.66 -1.01
C PRO A 455 5.75 -19.03 0.42
N GLN A 456 5.57 -18.04 1.30
CA GLN A 456 5.09 -18.26 2.67
C GLN A 456 3.67 -18.83 2.71
N LEU A 457 2.82 -18.55 1.71
CA LEU A 457 1.45 -19.08 1.63
C LEU A 457 1.43 -20.57 1.29
N TYR A 458 2.43 -21.02 0.51
CA TYR A 458 2.54 -22.41 0.08
C TYR A 458 3.20 -23.32 1.13
N ARG A 459 4.08 -22.81 1.98
CA ARG A 459 4.75 -23.59 3.06
C ARG A 459 5.34 -24.93 2.58
N HIS A 460 6.11 -24.90 1.50
CA HIS A 460 6.72 -26.07 0.86
C HIS A 460 5.76 -27.01 0.11
N ARG A 461 4.48 -26.66 0.01
CA ARG A 461 3.52 -27.36 -0.84
C ARG A 461 3.57 -26.82 -2.27
N ASP A 462 3.27 -27.67 -3.24
CA ASP A 462 2.87 -27.20 -4.55
C ASP A 462 1.38 -26.78 -4.56
N ALA A 463 0.90 -26.30 -5.71
CA ALA A 463 -0.48 -25.86 -5.88
C ALA A 463 -1.50 -26.98 -5.60
N ALA A 464 -1.26 -28.18 -6.11
CA ALA A 464 -2.17 -29.32 -5.96
C ALA A 464 -2.27 -29.78 -4.50
N ALA A 465 -1.16 -29.78 -3.77
CA ALA A 465 -1.13 -30.11 -2.36
C ALA A 465 -1.83 -29.04 -1.49
N LEU A 466 -1.72 -27.75 -1.82
CA LEU A 466 -2.48 -26.68 -1.15
C LEU A 466 -3.98 -26.82 -1.39
N GLU A 467 -4.37 -27.08 -2.64
CA GLU A 467 -5.76 -27.33 -3.04
C GLU A 467 -6.36 -28.52 -2.28
N ALA A 468 -5.68 -29.67 -2.29
CA ALA A 468 -6.14 -30.86 -1.57
C ALA A 468 -6.24 -30.62 -0.05
N ALA A 469 -5.28 -29.91 0.55
CA ALA A 469 -5.30 -29.57 1.97
C ALA A 469 -6.51 -28.69 2.33
N LEU A 470 -6.81 -27.67 1.53
CA LEU A 470 -7.96 -26.79 1.75
C LEU A 470 -9.28 -27.54 1.63
N GLN A 471 -9.45 -28.36 0.59
CA GLN A 471 -10.66 -29.20 0.44
C GLN A 471 -10.84 -30.15 1.62
N SER A 472 -9.77 -30.84 2.02
CA SER A 472 -9.80 -31.77 3.15
C SER A 472 -10.15 -31.06 4.46
N ALA A 473 -9.61 -29.88 4.70
CA ALA A 473 -9.84 -29.14 5.94
C ALA A 473 -11.29 -28.63 6.04
N PHE A 474 -11.84 -28.08 4.96
CA PHE A 474 -13.25 -27.67 4.93
C PHE A 474 -14.21 -28.86 4.99
N ALA A 475 -13.87 -29.99 4.37
CA ALA A 475 -14.65 -31.22 4.50
C ALA A 475 -14.74 -31.68 5.96
N GLY A 476 -13.65 -31.54 6.73
CA GLY A 476 -13.64 -31.77 8.19
C GLY A 476 -14.61 -30.89 8.98
N MET A 477 -14.99 -29.72 8.44
CA MET A 477 -16.01 -28.85 9.00
C MET A 477 -17.43 -29.14 8.49
N GLY A 478 -17.58 -30.09 7.56
CA GLY A 478 -18.84 -30.38 6.87
C GLY A 478 -19.15 -29.40 5.73
N ILE A 479 -18.15 -28.75 5.15
CA ILE A 479 -18.28 -27.85 4.00
C ILE A 479 -17.58 -28.49 2.80
N THR A 480 -18.32 -28.80 1.75
CA THR A 480 -17.74 -29.31 0.51
C THR A 480 -17.26 -28.15 -0.34
N VAL A 481 -16.01 -28.18 -0.81
CA VAL A 481 -15.43 -27.16 -1.70
C VAL A 481 -15.09 -27.78 -3.05
N SER A 482 -15.55 -27.16 -4.14
CA SER A 482 -15.16 -27.48 -5.51
C SER A 482 -14.47 -26.28 -6.17
N TYR A 483 -13.50 -26.56 -7.03
CA TYR A 483 -12.82 -25.52 -7.78
C TYR A 483 -13.46 -25.34 -9.15
N SER A 484 -13.72 -24.09 -9.54
CA SER A 484 -14.09 -23.78 -10.91
C SER A 484 -12.89 -24.03 -11.82
N SER A 485 -13.12 -24.72 -12.95
CA SER A 485 -12.09 -24.90 -13.96
C SER A 485 -11.74 -23.53 -14.54
N SER A 486 -10.61 -22.95 -14.15
CA SER A 486 -10.04 -21.83 -14.89
C SER A 486 -9.75 -22.33 -16.31
N GLY A 487 -10.34 -21.70 -17.32
CA GLY A 487 -10.08 -22.02 -18.72
C GLY A 487 -8.58 -21.92 -19.01
N GLY A 488 -7.91 -23.06 -19.04
CA GLY A 488 -6.54 -23.17 -19.49
C GLY A 488 -6.45 -22.80 -20.96
N THR A 489 -5.67 -21.77 -21.26
CA THR A 489 -4.81 -21.67 -22.44
C THR A 489 -5.24 -22.49 -23.66
N GLY A 490 -6.07 -21.90 -24.52
CA GLY A 490 -6.22 -22.36 -25.89
C GLY A 490 -4.91 -22.11 -26.66
N ALA A 491 -4.13 -23.18 -26.82
CA ALA A 491 -3.25 -23.49 -27.96
C ALA A 491 -2.48 -22.32 -28.63
N PHE A 492 -1.21 -22.14 -28.25
CA PHE A 492 -0.18 -21.87 -29.26
C PHE A 492 0.35 -23.22 -29.73
N GLY A 493 -0.14 -23.64 -30.90
CA GLY A 493 0.22 -24.88 -31.56
C GLY A 493 -0.01 -24.77 -33.06
N GLN A 494 0.81 -23.95 -33.73
CA GLN A 494 1.55 -24.19 -34.98
C GLN A 494 2.13 -22.88 -35.50
#